data_AF-A0A1F0IZX5-F1
#
_entry.id   AF-A0A1F0IZX5-F1
#
_cell.length_a   1.000
_cell.length_b   1.000
_cell.length_c   1.000
_cell.angle_alpha   90.00
_cell.angle_beta   90.00
_cell.angle_gamma   90.00
#
_symmetry.space_group_name_H-M   'P 1'
#
loop_
_entity.id
_entity.type
_entity.pdbx_description
1 polymer ?
#
loop_
_entity_poly.entity_id
_entity_poly.type
_entity_poly.pdbx_seq_one_letter_code
_entity_poly.pdbx_strand_id
1 'polypeptide(L)'
;MHFDHIDYSNKYIQEILYIIRLGIQKRNKLCRNKREVLNTQSLVDTFNMIGVTMCETLIGAQKEHEREDGRGKEDIYFYLNDDSYTRIFFAEAKRLPKYKTESEEEYVVGKSSTNNPSGGIERYKLGIHGNKNLRNS
;
A
#
# COMPACT_ATOMS: atom_id res chain seq x y z
N MET A 1 -3.12 -4.47 -12.45
CA MET A 1 -2.37 -3.72 -11.42
C MET A 1 -0.91 -4.08 -11.62
N HIS A 2 -0.11 -3.12 -12.08
CA HIS A 2 1.32 -3.28 -12.33
C HIS A 2 2.06 -2.46 -11.27
N PHE A 3 3.09 -3.03 -10.68
CA PHE A 3 3.93 -2.36 -9.70
C PHE A 3 5.37 -2.31 -10.24
N ASP A 4 5.93 -1.10 -10.29
CA ASP A 4 7.20 -0.81 -10.98
C ASP A 4 8.46 -1.30 -10.22
N HIS A 5 8.30 -1.80 -8.99
CA HIS A 5 9.41 -2.22 -8.11
C HIS A 5 9.25 -3.63 -7.56
N ILE A 6 8.38 -4.43 -8.19
CA ILE A 6 8.15 -5.81 -7.79
C ILE A 6 8.96 -6.72 -8.70
N ASP A 7 9.82 -7.54 -8.09
CA ASP A 7 10.43 -8.66 -8.79
C ASP A 7 9.38 -9.77 -9.01
N TYR A 8 8.89 -9.86 -10.24
CA TYR A 8 7.91 -10.87 -10.65
C TYR A 8 8.49 -12.28 -10.78
N SER A 9 9.81 -12.46 -10.63
CA SER A 9 10.44 -13.78 -10.64
C SER A 9 10.17 -14.60 -9.37
N ASN A 10 9.70 -13.93 -8.31
CA ASN A 10 9.32 -14.60 -7.07
C ASN A 10 8.03 -15.40 -7.27
N LYS A 11 8.10 -16.74 -7.12
CA LYS A 11 6.96 -17.65 -7.30
C LYS A 11 5.73 -17.31 -6.44
N TYR A 12 5.90 -16.60 -5.33
CA TYR A 12 4.82 -16.22 -4.42
C TYR A 12 4.14 -14.91 -4.80
N ILE A 13 4.62 -14.21 -5.84
CA ILE A 13 4.16 -12.84 -6.11
C ILE A 13 2.66 -12.78 -6.41
N GLN A 14 2.10 -13.77 -7.10
CA GLN A 14 0.67 -13.80 -7.41
C GLN A 14 -0.20 -13.94 -6.15
N GLU A 15 0.22 -14.76 -5.19
CA GLU A 15 -0.47 -14.90 -3.90
C GLU A 15 -0.39 -13.59 -3.10
N ILE A 16 0.78 -12.95 -3.08
CA ILE A 16 0.97 -11.67 -2.39
C ILE A 16 0.11 -10.56 -3.00
N LEU A 17 0.07 -10.46 -4.33
CA LEU A 17 -0.80 -9.52 -5.04
C LEU A 17 -2.28 -9.80 -4.78
N TYR A 18 -2.66 -11.07 -4.67
CA TYR A 18 -4.01 -11.48 -4.30
C TYR A 18 -4.38 -11.03 -2.87
N ILE A 19 -3.49 -11.27 -1.89
CA ILE A 19 -3.65 -10.83 -0.50
C ILE A 19 -3.84 -9.30 -0.44
N ILE A 20 -2.98 -8.55 -1.12
CA ILE A 20 -3.03 -7.08 -1.19
C ILE A 20 -4.38 -6.63 -1.77
N ARG A 21 -4.78 -7.20 -2.91
CA ARG A 21 -6.03 -6.84 -3.60
C ARG A 21 -7.25 -7.03 -2.69
N LEU A 22 -7.37 -8.20 -2.07
CA LEU A 22 -8.50 -8.50 -1.19
C LEU A 22 -8.46 -7.67 0.10
N GLY A 23 -7.29 -7.47 0.69
CA GLY A 23 -7.16 -6.66 1.91
C GLY A 23 -7.54 -5.20 1.66
N ILE A 24 -7.15 -4.62 0.52
CA ILE A 24 -7.56 -3.26 0.13
C ILE A 24 -9.08 -3.19 -0.08
N GLN A 25 -9.71 -4.20 -0.68
CA GLN A 25 -11.16 -4.24 -0.84
C GLN A 25 -11.90 -4.34 0.51
N LYS A 26 -11.34 -5.07 1.49
CA LYS A 26 -11.89 -5.16 2.84
C LYS A 26 -11.67 -3.88 3.66
N ARG A 27 -10.72 -3.02 3.29
CA ARG A 27 -10.41 -1.73 3.95
C ARG A 27 -11.62 -0.79 4.07
N ASN A 28 -12.65 -0.94 3.25
CA ASN A 28 -13.83 -0.05 3.27
C ASN A 28 -14.71 -0.14 4.48
N LYS A 29 -14.57 -1.23 5.24
CA LYS A 29 -15.23 -1.36 6.53
C LYS A 29 -14.43 -0.69 7.65
N LEU A 30 -13.20 -0.23 7.38
CA LEU A 30 -12.34 0.44 8.36
C LEU A 30 -12.57 1.97 8.29
N CYS A 31 -12.98 2.56 9.40
CA CYS A 31 -13.30 3.99 9.50
C CYS A 31 -12.17 4.90 9.01
N ARG A 32 -12.50 5.81 8.07
CA ARG A 32 -11.64 6.85 7.48
C ARG A 32 -11.02 7.83 8.50
N ASN A 33 -11.49 7.84 9.74
CA ASN A 33 -11.08 8.76 10.80
C ASN A 33 -9.88 8.27 11.65
N LYS A 34 -9.24 7.16 11.29
CA LYS A 34 -8.11 6.59 12.05
C LYS A 34 -6.76 7.11 11.52
N ARG A 35 -5.82 7.37 12.44
CA ARG A 35 -4.43 7.81 12.17
C ARG A 35 -3.73 6.82 11.22
N GLU A 36 -2.80 7.30 10.38
CA GLU A 36 -2.08 6.46 9.39
C GLU A 36 -1.44 5.21 10.00
N VAL A 37 -0.79 5.33 11.17
CA VAL A 37 -0.17 4.19 11.88
C VAL A 37 -1.21 3.13 12.30
N LEU A 38 -2.41 3.54 12.71
CA LEU A 38 -3.51 2.63 13.06
C LEU A 38 -4.12 1.96 11.82
N ASN A 39 -4.01 2.60 10.65
CA ASN A 39 -4.45 2.03 9.38
C ASN A 39 -3.50 0.92 8.88
N THR A 40 -2.19 1.08 9.08
CA THR A 40 -1.19 0.09 8.68
C THR A 40 -1.34 -1.22 9.46
N GLN A 41 -1.51 -1.16 10.79
CA GLN A 41 -1.73 -2.37 11.59
C GLN A 41 -3.01 -3.11 11.17
N SER A 42 -4.10 -2.37 10.96
CA SER A 42 -5.36 -3.00 10.54
C SER A 42 -5.28 -3.64 9.14
N LEU A 43 -4.43 -3.10 8.26
CA LEU A 43 -4.12 -3.71 6.97
C LEU A 43 -3.31 -5.00 7.13
N VAL A 44 -2.28 -4.97 7.96
CA VAL A 44 -1.46 -6.14 8.32
C VAL A 44 -2.33 -7.27 8.87
N ASP A 45 -3.22 -6.98 9.80
CA ASP A 45 -4.13 -8.00 10.37
C ASP A 45 -5.06 -8.59 9.30
N THR A 46 -5.52 -7.76 8.37
CA THR A 46 -6.36 -8.20 7.25
C THR A 46 -5.56 -9.06 6.27
N PHE A 47 -4.32 -8.69 5.97
CA PHE A 47 -3.43 -9.46 5.11
C PHE A 47 -3.09 -10.81 5.73
N ASN A 48 -2.78 -10.86 7.03
CA ASN A 48 -2.57 -12.11 7.78
C ASN A 48 -3.79 -13.02 7.70
N MET A 49 -4.99 -12.50 7.96
CA MET A 49 -6.21 -13.29 7.84
C MET A 49 -6.35 -13.90 6.45
N ILE A 50 -6.12 -13.12 5.39
CA ILE A 50 -6.25 -13.62 4.00
C ILE A 50 -5.14 -14.62 3.68
N GLY A 51 -3.88 -14.30 3.97
CA GLY A 51 -2.73 -15.14 3.66
C GLY A 51 -2.71 -16.48 4.42
N VAL A 52 -3.39 -16.57 5.57
CA VAL A 52 -3.54 -17.82 6.32
C VAL A 52 -4.80 -18.61 5.94
N THR A 53 -5.87 -17.95 5.45
CA THR A 53 -7.16 -18.61 5.20
C THR A 53 -7.51 -18.84 3.74
N MET A 54 -6.87 -18.13 2.81
CA MET A 54 -7.27 -18.08 1.39
C MET A 54 -6.12 -18.41 0.42
N CYS A 55 -4.91 -18.65 0.92
CA CYS A 55 -3.74 -18.99 0.12
C CYS A 55 -3.31 -20.43 0.38
N GLU A 56 -2.74 -21.10 -0.63
CA GLU A 56 -2.19 -22.45 -0.48
C GLU A 56 -0.91 -22.41 0.35
N THR A 57 -0.07 -21.40 0.09
CA THR A 57 1.08 -21.09 0.94
C THR A 57 0.64 -20.23 2.13
N LEU A 58 1.05 -20.61 3.35
CA LEU A 58 0.84 -19.78 4.53
C LEU A 58 1.73 -18.54 4.48
N ILE A 59 1.15 -17.42 4.07
CA ILE A 59 1.84 -16.14 3.96
C ILE A 59 1.38 -15.22 5.09
N GLY A 60 2.34 -14.76 5.88
CA GLY A 60 2.14 -13.73 6.90
C GLY A 60 2.52 -12.34 6.40
N ALA A 61 2.04 -11.33 7.12
CA ALA A 61 2.38 -9.92 6.96
C ALA A 61 2.68 -9.31 8.33
N GLN A 62 3.66 -8.40 8.38
CA GLN A 62 4.02 -7.66 9.61
C GLN A 62 4.44 -6.22 9.27
N LYS A 63 4.51 -5.38 10.31
CA LYS A 63 4.97 -3.99 10.23
C LYS A 63 6.37 -3.85 10.84
N GLU A 64 7.05 -2.76 10.49
CA GLU A 64 8.25 -2.28 11.20
C GLU A 64 9.43 -3.27 11.19
N HIS A 65 9.84 -3.71 10.00
CA HIS A 65 11.13 -4.40 9.84
C HIS A 65 12.24 -3.36 9.67
N GLU A 66 13.20 -3.35 10.61
CA GLU A 66 14.47 -2.66 10.41
C GLU A 66 15.31 -3.46 9.44
N ARG A 67 15.75 -2.81 8.37
CA ARG A 67 16.64 -3.44 7.39
C ARG A 67 17.95 -3.82 8.06
N GLU A 68 18.55 -4.92 7.59
CA GLU A 68 19.85 -5.41 8.10
C GLU A 68 20.98 -4.37 8.00
N ASP A 69 20.88 -3.43 7.04
CA ASP A 69 21.84 -2.34 6.84
C ASP A 69 21.62 -1.13 7.77
N GLY A 70 20.59 -1.17 8.63
CA GLY A 70 20.18 -0.08 9.52
C GLY A 70 19.63 1.15 8.81
N ARG A 71 19.43 1.11 7.47
CA ARG A 71 18.99 2.27 6.68
C ARG A 71 17.52 2.13 6.33
N GLY A 72 16.68 2.50 7.29
CA GLY A 72 15.25 2.67 7.11
C GLY A 72 14.42 1.49 7.59
N LYS A 73 13.10 1.72 7.62
CA LYS A 73 12.09 0.77 8.08
C LYS A 73 11.12 0.49 6.95
N GLU A 74 10.75 -0.77 6.80
CA GLU A 74 9.70 -1.19 5.88
C GLU A 74 8.34 -1.09 6.58
N ASP A 75 7.38 -0.43 5.91
CA ASP A 75 6.05 -0.22 6.50
C ASP A 75 5.29 -1.54 6.67
N ILE A 76 5.31 -2.37 5.63
CA ILE A 76 4.67 -3.69 5.58
C ILE A 76 5.58 -4.65 4.82
N TYR A 77 5.85 -5.81 5.41
CA TYR A 77 6.54 -6.91 4.75
C TYR A 77 5.74 -8.20 4.86
N PHE A 78 5.95 -9.08 3.88
CA PHE A 78 5.33 -10.39 3.76
C PHE A 78 6.41 -11.47 3.90
N TYR A 79 6.06 -12.54 4.59
CA TYR A 79 6.96 -13.64 4.90
C TYR A 79 6.25 -14.98 4.74
N LEU A 80 7.04 -16.02 4.47
CA LEU A 80 6.58 -17.40 4.59
C LEU A 80 6.46 -17.73 6.07
N ASN A 81 5.33 -18.31 6.45
CA ASN A 81 5.11 -18.76 7.82
C ASN A 81 5.86 -20.08 8.10
N ASP A 82 7.16 -20.08 7.78
CA ASP A 82 8.14 -21.12 8.11
C ASP A 82 8.85 -20.77 9.42
N ASP A 83 9.65 -21.70 9.94
CA ASP A 83 10.37 -21.50 11.22
C ASP A 83 11.36 -20.31 11.17
N SER A 84 11.80 -19.93 9.97
CA SER A 84 12.73 -18.83 9.72
C SER A 84 12.05 -17.49 9.41
N TYR A 85 10.72 -17.45 9.32
CA TYR A 85 9.95 -16.30 8.88
C TYR A 85 10.53 -15.67 7.58
N THR A 86 10.83 -16.52 6.59
CA THR A 86 11.54 -16.11 5.37
C THR A 86 10.81 -14.95 4.69
N ARG A 87 11.46 -13.78 4.62
CA ARG A 87 10.89 -12.61 3.95
C ARG A 87 10.86 -12.81 2.45
N ILE A 88 9.70 -12.56 1.84
CA ILE A 88 9.49 -12.77 0.40
C ILE A 88 9.09 -11.50 -0.35
N PHE A 89 8.53 -10.50 0.33
CA PHE A 89 8.11 -9.24 -0.30
C PHE A 89 7.98 -8.11 0.71
N PHE A 90 8.10 -6.85 0.27
CA PHE A 90 7.79 -5.68 1.10
C PHE A 90 7.12 -4.58 0.28
N ALA A 91 6.31 -3.76 0.96
CA ALA A 91 5.64 -2.61 0.38
C ALA A 91 5.61 -1.45 1.37
N GLU A 92 5.83 -0.24 0.85
CA GLU A 92 5.50 0.98 1.57
C GLU A 92 3.97 1.14 1.61
N ALA A 93 3.38 1.36 2.79
CA ALA A 93 1.93 1.39 2.97
C ALA A 93 1.27 2.52 2.15
N LYS A 94 1.99 3.64 1.99
CA LYS A 94 1.56 4.77 1.15
C LYS A 94 1.53 4.46 -0.35
N ARG A 95 2.26 3.44 -0.82
CA ARG A 95 2.29 2.99 -2.21
C ARG A 95 1.27 1.90 -2.50
N LEU A 96 0.58 1.39 -1.47
CA LEU A 96 -0.51 0.45 -1.68
C LEU A 96 -1.66 1.15 -2.40
N PRO A 97 -2.32 0.47 -3.35
CA PRO A 97 -3.45 1.03 -4.08
C PRO A 97 -4.52 1.56 -3.13
N LYS A 98 -5.00 2.78 -3.41
CA LYS A 98 -6.10 3.35 -2.66
C LYS A 98 -7.41 2.73 -3.14
N TYR A 99 -8.32 2.47 -2.20
CA TYR A 99 -9.65 2.04 -2.60
C TYR A 99 -10.47 3.22 -3.15
N LYS A 100 -10.95 3.08 -4.39
CA LYS A 100 -11.97 3.92 -5.06
C LYS A 100 -11.65 5.40 -5.35
N THR A 101 -10.40 5.81 -5.56
CA THR A 101 -10.17 7.24 -5.89
C THR A 101 -8.98 7.47 -6.82
N GLU A 102 -9.11 7.11 -8.11
CA GLU A 102 -8.30 7.76 -9.15
C GLU A 102 -8.75 9.22 -9.38
N SER A 103 -10.00 9.56 -9.05
CA SER A 103 -10.59 10.86 -9.36
C SER A 103 -10.12 12.01 -8.47
N GLU A 104 -9.51 11.73 -7.31
CA GLU A 104 -9.15 12.72 -6.30
C GLU A 104 -7.69 13.19 -6.40
N GLU A 105 -6.89 12.58 -7.26
CA GLU A 105 -5.46 12.85 -7.43
C GLU A 105 -5.18 13.53 -8.77
N GLU A 106 -4.18 14.39 -8.78
CA GLU A 106 -3.66 15.05 -9.97
C GLU A 106 -2.13 14.97 -9.96
N TYR A 107 -1.55 14.65 -11.11
CA TYR A 107 -0.13 14.78 -11.34
C TYR A 107 0.15 16.20 -11.84
N VAL A 108 0.82 17.01 -11.03
CA VAL A 108 1.11 18.40 -11.36
C VAL A 108 2.56 18.52 -11.76
N VAL A 109 2.77 18.95 -13.00
CA VAL A 109 4.09 19.22 -13.57
C VAL A 109 4.39 20.70 -13.41
N GLY A 110 5.51 21.01 -12.77
CA GLY A 110 6.01 22.38 -12.68
C GLY A 110 6.45 22.86 -14.07
N LYS A 111 6.32 24.15 -14.35
CA LYS A 111 6.93 24.76 -15.53
C LYS A 111 8.17 25.54 -15.12
N SER A 112 9.28 25.35 -15.84
CA SER A 112 10.48 26.16 -15.67
C SER A 112 10.22 27.60 -16.12
N SER A 113 11.18 28.49 -15.84
CA SER A 113 11.20 29.86 -16.37
C SER A 113 11.23 29.92 -17.91
N THR A 114 11.63 28.83 -18.57
CA THR A 114 11.59 28.65 -20.03
C THR A 114 10.32 27.95 -20.53
N ASN A 115 9.31 27.79 -19.66
CA ASN A 115 8.03 27.14 -19.93
C ASN A 115 8.13 25.64 -20.28
N ASN A 116 9.28 25.03 -20.05
CA ASN A 116 9.50 23.59 -20.21
C ASN A 116 8.99 22.85 -18.97
N PRO A 117 8.45 21.62 -19.13
CA PRO A 117 8.13 20.75 -18.00
C PRO A 117 9.37 20.55 -17.11
N SER A 118 9.24 20.83 -15.81
CA SER A 118 10.33 20.65 -14.83
C SER A 118 9.76 20.09 -13.52
N GLY A 119 10.17 18.87 -13.21
CA GLY A 119 9.67 18.12 -12.05
C GLY A 119 8.19 17.76 -12.15
N GLY A 120 7.74 16.93 -11.22
CA GLY A 120 6.34 16.53 -11.11
C GLY A 120 6.05 16.04 -9.72
N ILE A 121 4.88 16.40 -9.20
CA ILE A 121 4.39 15.89 -7.92
C ILE A 121 2.98 15.37 -8.11
N GLU A 122 2.77 14.14 -7.66
CA GLU A 122 1.45 13.59 -7.45
C GLU A 122 0.88 14.18 -6.17
N ARG A 123 -0.28 14.86 -6.27
CA ARG A 123 -0.95 15.48 -5.12
C ARG A 123 -2.46 15.29 -5.20
N TYR A 124 -3.15 15.51 -4.09
CA TYR A 124 -4.60 15.61 -4.11
C TYR A 124 -5.05 16.87 -4.85
N LYS A 125 -6.14 16.77 -5.62
CA LYS A 125 -6.76 17.93 -6.27
C LYS A 125 -7.12 18.98 -5.22
N LEU A 126 -6.65 20.20 -5.45
CA LEU A 126 -6.94 21.34 -4.58
C LEU A 126 -8.48 21.54 -4.50
N GLY A 127 -8.99 21.76 -3.29
CA GLY A 127 -10.43 21.98 -3.04
C GLY A 127 -11.27 20.73 -2.70
N ILE A 128 -10.71 19.53 -2.79
CA ILE A 128 -11.40 18.29 -2.36
C ILE A 128 -11.17 18.02 -0.86
N HIS A 129 -9.98 18.32 -0.35
CA HIS A 129 -9.68 18.16 1.08
C HIS A 129 -10.40 19.20 1.95
N GLY A 130 -11.21 18.73 2.90
CA GLY A 130 -11.97 19.57 3.84
C GLY A 130 -13.38 19.91 3.39
N ASN A 131 -13.78 19.55 2.17
CA ASN A 131 -15.13 19.82 1.67
C ASN A 131 -16.14 18.83 2.29
N LYS A 132 -16.82 19.25 3.36
CA LYS A 132 -17.83 18.44 4.07
C LYS A 132 -19.01 18.04 3.18
N ASN A 133 -19.26 18.75 2.08
CA ASN A 133 -20.42 18.55 1.22
C ASN A 133 -20.26 17.35 0.25
N LEU A 134 -19.05 16.85 0.03
CA LEU A 134 -18.80 15.64 -0.78
C LEU A 134 -19.10 14.33 -0.04
N ARG A 135 -19.49 14.39 1.24
CA ARG A 135 -19.76 13.19 2.06
C ARG A 135 -21.19 12.63 1.91
N ASN A 136 -22.08 13.35 1.22
CA ASN A 136 -23.52 13.03 1.14
C ASN A 136 -24.05 13.07 -0.31
N SER A 137 -23.30 12.53 -1.28
CA SER A 137 -23.78 12.31 -2.66
C SER A 137 -23.75 10.84 -3.02
#